data_AF-A0A9W4R2J6-F1
#
_entry.id   AF-A0A9W4R2J6-F1
#
_cell.length_a   1.000
_cell.length_b   1.000
_cell.length_c   1.000
_cell.angle_alpha   90.00
_cell.angle_beta   90.00
_cell.angle_gamma   90.00
#
_symmetry.space_group_name_H-M   'P 1'
#
loop_
_entity.id
_entity.type
_entity.pdbx_description
1 polymer ?
#
loop_
_entity_poly.entity_id
_entity_poly.type
_entity_poly.pdbx_seq_one_letter_code
_entity_poly.pdbx_strand_id
1 'polypeptide(L)'
;MSYTQFFLQLFGWGFIFYLHSRNLRRTELGRLKDSFLGQLKSDFEWLNKKVKHTIDNKVETTKYQASTLQIEEIVASKIAQLEEKIEHLNLIYKRKAFDPAMLSEFYSLNIFDLMKADDYERRLNIIETSIVTKINTYYTHNLYLNSNIQNFCKAYKEEFLGAIFGSILILIWTLIFIVWL
;
A
#
# COMPACT_ATOMS: atom_id res chain seq x y z
N MET A 1 -30.35 -26.85 -24.96
CA MET A 1 -29.16 -26.62 -24.10
C MET A 1 -29.43 -27.34 -22.78
N SER A 2 -28.62 -28.34 -22.39
CA SER A 2 -28.91 -29.06 -21.14
C SER A 2 -28.60 -28.17 -19.93
N TYR A 3 -29.35 -28.34 -18.85
CA TYR A 3 -29.08 -27.64 -17.58
C TYR A 3 -27.63 -27.80 -17.12
N THR A 4 -27.02 -28.96 -17.37
CA THR A 4 -25.61 -29.24 -17.07
C THR A 4 -24.64 -28.36 -17.85
N GLN A 5 -24.89 -28.07 -19.13
CA GLN A 5 -24.05 -27.14 -19.91
C GLN A 5 -24.15 -25.71 -19.39
N PHE A 6 -25.35 -25.27 -19.00
CA PHE A 6 -25.57 -23.94 -18.44
C PHE A 6 -24.85 -23.74 -17.09
N PHE A 7 -24.95 -24.71 -16.17
CA PHE A 7 -24.22 -24.67 -14.89
C PHE A 7 -22.70 -24.68 -15.10
N LEU A 8 -22.20 -25.49 -16.04
CA LEU A 8 -20.77 -25.54 -16.35
C LEU A 8 -20.24 -24.19 -16.85
N GLN A 9 -21.02 -23.51 -17.69
CA GLN A 9 -20.69 -22.18 -18.20
C GLN A 9 -20.72 -21.13 -17.08
N LEU A 10 -21.73 -21.14 -16.21
CA LEU A 10 -21.81 -20.24 -15.06
C LEU A 10 -20.62 -20.41 -14.10
N PHE A 11 -20.24 -21.65 -13.78
CA PHE A 11 -19.06 -21.93 -12.97
C PHE A 11 -17.77 -21.49 -13.67
N GLY A 12 -17.64 -21.74 -14.97
CA GLY A 12 -16.49 -21.30 -15.77
C GLY A 12 -16.33 -19.78 -15.76
N TRP A 13 -17.40 -19.03 -16.00
CA TRP A 13 -17.40 -17.58 -15.95
C TRP A 13 -17.10 -17.04 -14.55
N GLY A 14 -17.69 -17.63 -13.50
CA GLY A 14 -17.41 -17.26 -12.12
C GLY A 14 -15.94 -17.50 -11.74
N PHE A 15 -15.35 -18.60 -12.19
CA PHE A 15 -13.94 -18.91 -11.97
C PHE A 15 -13.01 -17.96 -12.73
N ILE A 16 -13.31 -17.65 -14.00
CA ILE A 16 -12.55 -16.68 -14.79
C ILE A 16 -12.64 -15.29 -14.17
N PHE A 17 -13.84 -14.86 -13.75
CA PHE A 17 -14.05 -13.59 -13.06
C PHE A 17 -13.24 -13.52 -11.76
N TYR A 18 -13.27 -14.57 -10.95
CA TYR A 18 -12.45 -14.66 -9.74
C TYR A 18 -10.95 -14.49 -10.02
N LEU A 19 -10.41 -15.21 -11.01
CA LEU A 19 -9.01 -15.10 -11.41
C LEU A 19 -8.68 -13.71 -11.95
N HIS A 20 -9.57 -13.13 -12.75
CA HIS A 20 -9.40 -11.80 -13.32
C HIS A 20 -9.38 -10.71 -12.25
N SER A 21 -10.36 -10.71 -11.34
CA SER A 21 -10.41 -9.77 -10.20
C SER A 21 -9.20 -9.91 -9.28
N ARG A 22 -8.72 -11.15 -9.04
CA ARG A 22 -7.50 -11.41 -8.28
C ARG A 22 -6.27 -10.82 -8.97
N ASN A 23 -6.13 -10.99 -10.28
CA ASN A 23 -5.02 -10.46 -11.04
C ASN A 23 -5.03 -8.92 -11.10
N LEU A 24 -6.19 -8.31 -11.36
CA LEU A 24 -6.36 -6.84 -11.35
C LEU A 24 -5.90 -6.24 -10.02
N ARG A 25 -6.37 -6.78 -8.90
CA ARG A 25 -5.95 -6.32 -7.57
C ARG A 25 -4.46 -6.50 -7.34
N ARG A 26 -3.88 -7.63 -7.72
CA ARG A 26 -2.45 -7.87 -7.57
C ARG A 26 -1.63 -6.86 -8.39
N THR A 27 -2.05 -6.54 -9.60
CA THR A 27 -1.40 -5.54 -10.46
C THR A 27 -1.52 -4.14 -9.87
N GLU A 28 -2.71 -3.74 -9.42
CA GLU A 28 -2.94 -2.43 -8.84
C GLU A 28 -2.15 -2.24 -7.54
N LEU A 29 -2.13 -3.26 -6.68
CA LEU A 29 -1.32 -3.28 -5.46
C LEU A 29 0.18 -3.26 -5.75
N GLY A 30 0.63 -3.99 -6.77
CA GLY A 30 2.00 -3.92 -7.26
C GLY A 30 2.38 -2.51 -7.66
N ARG A 31 1.54 -1.85 -8.47
CA ARG A 31 1.75 -0.47 -8.93
C ARG A 31 1.80 0.52 -7.77
N LEU A 32 0.89 0.40 -6.80
CA LEU A 32 0.85 1.28 -5.64
C LEU A 32 2.07 1.07 -4.72
N LYS A 33 2.47 -0.19 -4.50
CA LYS A 33 3.69 -0.54 -3.76
C LYS A 33 4.94 0.03 -4.44
N ASP A 34 5.06 -0.14 -5.75
CA ASP A 34 6.20 0.39 -6.52
C ASP A 34 6.23 1.93 -6.50
N SER A 35 5.06 2.58 -6.59
CA SER A 35 4.95 4.03 -6.43
C SER A 35 5.35 4.51 -5.03
N PHE A 36 4.98 3.77 -3.99
CA PHE A 36 5.35 4.09 -2.61
C PHE A 36 6.86 3.95 -2.40
N LEU A 37 7.45 2.84 -2.85
CA LEU A 37 8.91 2.62 -2.79
C LEU A 37 9.69 3.68 -3.57
N GLY A 38 9.19 4.09 -4.74
CA GLY A 38 9.79 5.16 -5.54
C GLY A 38 9.81 6.50 -4.81
N GLN A 39 8.71 6.84 -4.12
CA GLN A 39 8.65 8.07 -3.35
C GLN A 39 9.53 8.02 -2.10
N LEU A 40 9.51 6.91 -1.37
CA LEU A 40 10.38 6.69 -0.20
C LEU A 40 11.85 6.91 -0.59
N LYS A 41 12.30 6.30 -1.68
CA LYS A 41 13.65 6.47 -2.22
C LYS A 41 13.94 7.93 -2.59
N SER A 42 13.00 8.61 -3.23
CA SER A 42 13.14 10.04 -3.54
C SER A 42 13.26 10.92 -2.29
N ASP A 43 12.52 10.62 -1.23
CA ASP A 43 12.57 11.37 0.01
C ASP A 43 13.90 11.12 0.76
N PHE A 44 14.43 9.89 0.73
CA PHE A 44 15.77 9.57 1.23
C PHE A 44 16.88 10.27 0.43
N GLU A 45 16.82 10.26 -0.90
CA GLU A 45 17.79 10.98 -1.74
C GLU A 45 17.78 12.49 -1.47
N TRP A 46 16.58 13.06 -1.28
CA TRP A 46 16.44 14.47 -0.90
C TRP A 46 17.05 14.75 0.47
N LEU A 47 16.75 13.90 1.47
CA LEU A 47 17.30 14.03 2.81
C LEU A 47 18.82 13.97 2.80
N ASN A 48 19.38 13.01 2.06
CA ASN A 48 20.82 12.84 1.91
C ASN A 48 21.48 14.08 1.29
N LYS A 49 20.90 14.63 0.22
CA LYS A 49 21.38 15.88 -0.41
C LYS A 49 21.33 17.06 0.54
N LYS A 50 20.26 17.19 1.34
CA LYS A 50 20.07 18.33 2.23
C LYS A 50 20.97 18.27 3.46
N VAL A 51 21.17 17.07 4.02
CA VAL A 51 22.16 16.83 5.08
C VAL A 51 23.57 17.15 4.57
N LYS A 52 23.95 16.62 3.41
CA LYS A 52 25.24 16.90 2.78
C LYS A 52 25.49 18.40 2.57
N HIS A 53 24.52 19.10 1.96
CA HIS A 53 24.60 20.54 1.76
C HIS A 53 24.73 21.32 3.07
N THR A 54 24.10 20.86 4.15
CA THR A 54 24.18 21.51 5.47
C THR A 54 25.53 21.28 6.14
N ILE A 55 26.10 20.08 5.97
CA ILE A 55 27.45 19.74 6.45
C ILE A 55 28.53 20.51 5.68
N ASP A 56 28.43 20.55 4.35
CA ASP A 56 29.41 21.20 3.47
C ASP A 56 29.47 22.73 3.66
N ASN A 57 28.33 23.35 4.01
CA ASN A 57 28.25 24.80 4.15
C ASN A 57 28.62 25.36 5.53
N LYS A 58 29.01 24.54 6.53
CA LYS A 58 29.44 24.92 7.90
C LYS A 58 29.22 26.40 8.28
N VAL A 59 27.97 26.83 8.40
CA VAL A 59 27.66 28.17 8.88
C VAL A 59 27.40 28.08 10.38
N GLU A 60 28.07 28.94 11.14
CA GLU A 60 27.90 29.28 12.56
C GLU A 60 26.87 28.46 13.35
N THR A 61 27.31 27.90 14.48
CA THR A 61 26.56 27.00 15.39
C THR A 61 25.10 27.38 15.68
N THR A 62 24.74 28.67 15.66
CA THR A 62 23.37 29.17 15.80
C THR A 62 22.50 28.99 14.55
N LYS A 63 23.04 29.19 13.33
CA LYS A 63 22.34 28.86 12.07
C LYS A 63 22.20 27.35 11.86
N TYR A 64 23.17 26.58 12.36
CA TYR A 64 23.15 25.12 12.32
C TYR A 64 22.01 24.50 13.16
N GLN A 65 21.72 25.05 14.35
CA GLN A 65 20.56 24.63 15.15
C GLN A 65 19.23 24.99 14.50
N ALA A 66 19.12 26.16 13.86
CA ALA A 66 17.91 26.55 13.15
C ALA A 66 17.67 25.69 11.89
N SER A 67 18.73 25.36 11.15
CA SER A 67 18.63 24.52 9.94
C SER A 67 18.33 23.05 10.26
N THR A 68 18.88 22.52 11.35
CA THR A 68 18.57 21.16 11.83
C THR A 68 17.10 21.02 12.23
N LEU A 69 16.56 22.00 12.97
CA LEU A 69 15.16 22.02 13.39
C LEU A 69 14.20 22.12 12.18
N GLN A 70 14.54 22.91 11.16
CA GLN A 70 13.79 22.96 9.90
C GLN A 70 13.85 21.64 9.13
N ILE A 71 14.98 20.94 9.16
CA ILE A 71 15.10 19.63 8.51
C ILE A 71 14.26 18.59 9.26
N GLU A 72 14.23 18.62 10.59
CA GLU A 72 13.36 17.76 11.41
C GLU A 72 11.88 17.99 11.13
N GLU A 73 11.44 19.24 11.05
CA GLU A 73 10.05 19.57 10.74
C GLU A 73 9.65 19.06 9.34
N ILE A 74 10.52 19.22 8.34
CA ILE A 74 10.24 18.72 6.99
C ILE A 74 10.26 17.19 6.96
N VAL A 75 11.17 16.54 7.68
CA VAL A 75 11.20 15.07 7.79
C VAL A 75 9.93 14.56 8.47
N ALA A 76 9.48 15.19 9.55
CA ALA A 76 8.22 14.84 10.20
C ALA A 76 7.02 14.98 9.23
N SER A 77 6.98 16.05 8.43
CA SER A 77 5.96 16.22 7.39
C SER A 77 6.01 15.13 6.32
N LYS A 78 7.21 14.71 5.90
CA LYS A 78 7.40 13.62 4.94
C LYS A 78 6.99 12.26 5.51
N ILE A 79 7.29 11.99 6.77
CA ILE A 79 6.85 10.77 7.46
C ILE A 79 5.32 10.74 7.53
N ALA A 80 4.66 11.85 7.89
CA ALA A 80 3.21 11.93 7.92
C ALA A 80 2.58 11.65 6.54
N GLN A 81 3.17 12.14 5.45
CA GLN A 81 2.74 11.82 4.08
C GLN A 81 2.92 10.33 3.75
N LEU A 82 3.97 9.70 4.25
CA LEU A 82 4.19 8.26 4.08
C LEU A 82 3.17 7.45 4.90
N GLU A 83 2.83 7.87 6.11
CA GLU A 83 1.78 7.25 6.93
C GLU A 83 0.42 7.32 6.27
N GLU A 84 0.01 8.48 5.78
CA GLU A 84 -1.26 8.65 5.07
C GLU A 84 -1.35 7.71 3.85
N LYS A 85 -0.25 7.54 3.13
CA LYS A 85 -0.18 6.60 2.01
C LYS A 85 -0.24 5.14 2.43
N ILE A 86 0.41 4.78 3.55
CA ILE A 86 0.30 3.45 4.16
C ILE A 86 -1.15 3.16 4.56
N GLU A 87 -1.85 4.15 5.13
CA GLU A 87 -3.24 4.03 5.52
C GLU A 87 -4.16 3.91 4.29
N HIS A 88 -3.90 4.69 3.25
CA HIS A 88 -4.59 4.58 1.97
C HIS A 88 -4.37 3.21 1.31
N LEU A 89 -3.15 2.67 1.36
CA LEU A 89 -2.83 1.31 0.92
C LEU A 89 -3.64 0.26 1.71
N ASN A 90 -3.74 0.43 3.03
CA ASN A 90 -4.54 -0.45 3.89
C ASN A 90 -6.05 -0.39 3.55
N LEU A 91 -6.56 0.81 3.26
CA LEU A 91 -7.95 0.99 2.83
C LEU A 91 -8.24 0.27 1.51
N ILE A 92 -7.37 0.42 0.51
CA ILE A 92 -7.48 -0.29 -0.78
C ILE A 92 -7.40 -1.81 -0.57
N TYR A 93 -6.53 -2.25 0.34
CA TYR A 93 -6.41 -3.66 0.68
C TYR A 93 -7.64 -4.18 1.47
N LYS A 94 -8.52 -3.30 1.96
CA LYS A 94 -9.59 -3.57 2.93
C LYS A 94 -9.08 -4.33 4.17
N ARG A 95 -7.79 -4.21 4.50
CA ARG A 95 -7.11 -4.83 5.65
C ARG A 95 -5.90 -3.99 6.05
N LYS A 96 -5.47 -4.12 7.31
CA LYS A 96 -4.16 -3.64 7.76
C LYS A 96 -3.05 -4.51 7.17
N ALA A 97 -2.70 -4.27 5.91
CA ALA A 97 -1.64 -4.95 5.19
C ALA A 97 -0.24 -4.43 5.57
N PHE A 98 -0.17 -3.15 5.92
CA PHE A 98 1.02 -2.42 6.31
C PHE A 98 0.82 -1.81 7.69
N ASP A 99 1.74 -2.07 8.60
CA ASP A 99 1.73 -1.47 9.94
C ASP A 99 2.47 -0.12 9.90
N PRO A 100 1.84 1.00 10.29
CA PRO A 100 2.54 2.29 10.43
C PRO A 100 3.78 2.20 11.33
N ALA A 101 3.82 1.25 12.28
CA ALA A 101 4.99 1.00 13.12
C ALA A 101 6.26 0.63 12.34
N MET A 102 6.16 0.26 11.05
CA MET A 102 7.33 0.09 10.18
C MET A 102 8.13 1.39 9.98
N LEU A 103 7.48 2.54 10.12
CA LEU A 103 8.11 3.86 10.05
C LEU A 103 8.72 4.32 11.38
N SER A 104 8.61 3.52 12.45
CA SER A 104 9.20 3.86 13.77
C SER A 104 10.71 4.09 13.70
N GLU A 105 11.43 3.39 12.82
CA GLU A 105 12.86 3.62 12.59
C GLU A 105 13.13 5.02 12.01
N PHE A 106 12.18 5.58 11.25
CA PHE A 106 12.21 6.95 10.75
C PHE A 106 11.95 7.98 11.86
N TYR A 107 11.04 7.67 12.79
CA TYR A 107 10.77 8.52 13.97
C TYR A 107 11.93 8.57 14.96
N SER A 108 12.66 7.46 15.10
CA SER A 108 13.82 7.37 16.01
C SER A 108 15.08 8.08 15.49
N LEU A 109 15.01 8.64 14.28
CA LEU A 109 16.13 9.19 13.55
C LEU A 109 16.41 10.61 14.05
N ASN A 110 17.27 10.74 15.06
CA ASN A 110 17.74 12.04 15.52
C ASN A 110 18.65 12.65 14.45
N ILE A 111 18.13 13.63 13.72
CA ILE A 111 18.84 14.25 12.59
C ILE A 111 20.09 14.98 13.09
N PHE A 112 20.05 15.55 14.29
CA PHE A 112 21.21 16.20 14.89
C PHE A 112 22.37 15.24 15.16
N ASP A 113 22.07 14.03 15.66
CA ASP A 113 23.08 12.99 15.87
C ASP A 113 23.57 12.42 14.54
N LEU A 114 22.67 12.31 13.56
CA LEU A 114 23.00 11.84 12.23
C LEU A 114 23.95 12.78 11.49
N MET A 115 23.75 14.10 11.59
CA MET A 115 24.63 15.10 10.95
C MET A 115 26.02 15.19 11.59
N LYS A 116 26.19 14.72 12.83
CA LYS A 116 27.47 14.66 13.53
C LYS A 116 28.27 13.39 13.20
N ALA A 117 27.64 12.39 12.60
CA ALA A 117 28.27 11.14 12.27
C ALA A 117 28.99 11.23 10.91
N ASP A 118 30.27 10.85 10.88
CA ASP A 118 31.05 10.77 9.63
C ASP A 118 30.47 9.74 8.63
N ASP A 119 29.58 8.84 9.09
CA ASP A 119 28.97 7.76 8.31
C ASP A 119 27.47 7.95 8.02
N TYR A 120 26.96 9.18 8.06
CA TYR A 120 25.53 9.49 7.91
C TYR A 120 24.89 8.88 6.65
N GLU A 121 25.57 8.91 5.49
CA GLU A 121 25.06 8.32 4.24
C GLU A 121 24.83 6.81 4.38
N ARG A 122 25.75 6.11 5.08
CA ARG A 122 25.64 4.67 5.33
C ARG A 122 24.46 4.37 6.24
N ARG A 123 24.25 5.17 7.29
CA ARG A 123 23.13 5.00 8.22
C ARG A 123 21.78 5.23 7.53
N LEU A 124 21.66 6.26 6.70
CA LEU A 124 20.46 6.51 5.91
C LEU A 124 20.16 5.35 4.96
N ASN A 125 21.17 4.85 4.24
CA ASN A 125 20.99 3.70 3.34
C ASN A 125 20.55 2.43 4.07
N ILE A 126 21.06 2.18 5.28
CA ILE A 126 20.63 1.02 6.10
C ILE A 126 19.15 1.14 6.47
N ILE A 127 18.71 2.33 6.88
CA ILE A 127 17.31 2.58 7.27
C ILE A 127 16.39 2.48 6.06
N GLU A 128 16.76 3.07 4.92
CA GLU A 128 16.03 2.91 3.66
C GLU A 128 15.88 1.43 3.31
N THR A 129 16.99 0.68 3.32
CA THR A 129 17.00 -0.74 2.96
C THR A 129 16.15 -1.57 3.93
N SER A 130 16.19 -1.27 5.23
CA SER A 130 15.36 -1.92 6.26
C SER A 130 13.88 -1.74 5.96
N ILE A 131 13.46 -0.50 5.69
CA ILE A 131 12.06 -0.17 5.41
C ILE A 131 11.60 -0.82 4.11
N VAL A 132 12.38 -0.72 3.04
CA VAL A 132 12.11 -1.35 1.75
C VAL A 132 11.97 -2.87 1.91
N THR A 133 12.86 -3.48 2.70
CA THR A 133 12.82 -4.92 2.97
C THR A 133 11.56 -5.30 3.74
N LYS A 134 11.21 -4.58 4.82
CA LYS A 134 9.97 -4.81 5.57
C LYS A 134 8.74 -4.72 4.66
N ILE A 135 8.64 -3.69 3.82
CA ILE A 135 7.53 -3.53 2.87
C ILE A 135 7.46 -4.72 1.92
N ASN A 136 8.59 -5.14 1.35
CA ASN A 136 8.64 -6.28 0.43
C ASN A 136 8.31 -7.62 1.11
N THR A 137 8.80 -7.85 2.33
CA THR A 137 8.50 -9.06 3.10
C THR A 137 7.02 -9.13 3.43
N TYR A 138 6.41 -8.02 3.87
CA TYR A 138 4.97 -7.95 4.17
C TYR A 138 4.11 -8.09 2.91
N TYR A 139 4.48 -7.42 1.82
CA TYR A 139 3.81 -7.56 0.53
C TYR A 139 3.81 -9.03 0.07
N THR A 140 4.97 -9.69 0.14
CA THR A 140 5.12 -11.09 -0.27
C THR A 140 4.32 -12.02 0.64
N HIS A 141 4.41 -11.84 1.96
CA HIS A 141 3.72 -12.70 2.93
C HIS A 141 2.19 -12.57 2.85
N ASN A 142 1.65 -11.34 2.80
CA ASN A 142 0.20 -11.13 2.80
C ASN A 142 -0.46 -11.43 1.44
N LEU A 143 0.19 -11.13 0.30
CA LEU A 143 -0.41 -11.38 -1.03
C LEU A 143 -0.24 -12.82 -1.54
N TYR A 144 0.90 -13.47 -1.27
CA TYR A 144 1.19 -14.79 -1.84
C TYR A 144 0.79 -15.94 -0.91
N LEU A 145 0.99 -15.81 0.40
CA LEU A 145 0.77 -16.92 1.34
C LEU A 145 -0.64 -16.94 1.96
N ASN A 146 -1.29 -15.78 2.10
CA ASN A 146 -2.58 -15.68 2.82
C ASN A 146 -3.82 -15.59 1.90
N SER A 147 -3.72 -16.12 0.67
CA SER A 147 -4.80 -16.12 -0.33
C SER A 147 -5.84 -17.23 -0.09
N ASN A 148 -6.42 -17.30 1.11
CA ASN A 148 -7.49 -18.24 1.40
C ASN A 148 -8.80 -17.81 0.72
N ILE A 149 -9.55 -18.76 0.15
CA ILE A 149 -10.90 -18.52 -0.41
C ILE A 149 -11.83 -17.90 0.65
N GLN A 150 -11.68 -18.26 1.92
CA GLN A 150 -12.41 -17.63 3.02
C GLN A 150 -12.16 -16.11 3.13
N ASN A 151 -10.94 -15.67 2.83
CA ASN A 151 -10.55 -14.27 2.85
C ASN A 151 -11.18 -13.50 1.69
N PHE A 152 -11.34 -14.13 0.52
CA PHE A 152 -12.10 -13.60 -0.60
C PHE A 152 -13.58 -13.47 -0.23
N CYS A 153 -14.22 -14.53 0.26
CA CYS A 153 -15.63 -14.48 0.65
C CYS A 153 -15.93 -13.40 1.70
N LYS A 154 -15.04 -13.17 2.68
CA LYS A 154 -15.21 -12.08 3.65
C LYS A 154 -15.06 -10.69 3.03
N ALA A 155 -14.06 -10.49 2.17
CA ALA A 155 -13.79 -9.18 1.56
C ALA A 155 -14.85 -8.76 0.53
N TYR A 156 -15.54 -9.73 -0.06
CA TYR A 156 -16.51 -9.54 -1.13
C TYR A 156 -17.94 -9.88 -0.72
N LYS A 157 -18.20 -10.12 0.57
CA LYS A 157 -19.53 -10.51 1.08
C LYS A 157 -20.63 -9.57 0.60
N GLU A 158 -20.40 -8.26 0.68
CA GLU A 158 -21.37 -7.23 0.28
C GLU A 158 -21.57 -7.17 -1.23
N GLU A 159 -20.49 -7.28 -2.01
CA GLU A 159 -20.55 -7.30 -3.48
C GLU A 159 -21.30 -8.55 -3.97
N PHE A 160 -21.09 -9.71 -3.32
CA PHE A 160 -21.79 -10.96 -3.62
C PHE A 160 -23.28 -10.90 -3.26
N LEU A 161 -23.62 -10.31 -2.11
CA LEU A 161 -25.01 -10.06 -1.71
C LEU A 161 -25.70 -9.14 -2.70
N GLY A 162 -25.05 -8.07 -3.14
CA GLY A 162 -25.57 -7.15 -4.16
C GLY A 162 -25.83 -7.86 -5.50
N ALA A 163 -24.90 -8.70 -5.94
CA ALA A 163 -25.06 -9.49 -7.17
C ALA A 163 -26.23 -10.48 -7.09
N ILE A 164 -26.39 -11.18 -5.95
CA ILE A 164 -27.53 -12.08 -5.72
C ILE A 164 -28.84 -11.29 -5.75
N PHE A 165 -28.90 -10.16 -5.04
CA PHE A 165 -30.10 -9.34 -4.98
C PHE A 165 -30.49 -8.78 -6.36
N GLY A 166 -29.51 -8.30 -7.13
CA GLY A 166 -29.72 -7.85 -8.51
C GLY A 166 -30.20 -8.97 -9.43
N SER A 167 -29.64 -10.18 -9.29
CA SER A 167 -30.06 -11.35 -10.08
C SER A 167 -31.51 -11.75 -9.77
N ILE A 168 -31.92 -11.71 -8.49
CA ILE A 168 -33.30 -11.98 -8.08
C ILE A 168 -34.26 -10.93 -8.65
N LEU A 169 -33.89 -9.64 -8.63
CA LEU A 169 -34.70 -8.57 -9.22
C LEU A 169 -34.92 -8.79 -10.73
N ILE A 170 -33.86 -9.16 -11.47
CA ILE A 170 -33.96 -9.47 -12.90
C ILE A 170 -34.87 -10.68 -13.15
N LEU A 171 -34.80 -11.69 -12.28
CA LEU A 171 -35.60 -12.91 -12.38
C LEU A 171 -37.09 -12.61 -12.10
N ILE A 172 -37.38 -11.79 -11.09
CA ILE A 172 -38.75 -11.30 -10.81
C ILE A 172 -39.28 -10.49 -12.00
N TRP A 173 -38.47 -9.57 -12.53
CA TRP A 173 -38.88 -8.74 -13.67
C TRP A 173 -39.18 -9.57 -14.92
N THR A 174 -38.33 -10.56 -15.23
CA THR A 174 -38.56 -11.45 -16.38
C THR A 174 -39.79 -12.34 -16.19
N LEU A 175 -40.04 -12.85 -14.97
CA LEU A 175 -41.26 -13.60 -14.66
C LEU A 175 -42.52 -12.75 -14.84
N ILE A 176 -42.52 -11.50 -14.36
CA ILE A 176 -43.65 -10.58 -14.54
C ILE A 176 -43.86 -10.31 -16.04
N PHE A 177 -42.78 -10.05 -16.78
CA PHE A 177 -42.86 -9.77 -18.22
C PHE A 177 -43.43 -10.95 -19.02
N ILE A 178 -43.06 -12.19 -18.68
CA ILE A 178 -43.58 -13.41 -19.33
C ILE A 178 -45.06 -13.64 -19.01
N VAL A 179 -45.51 -13.32 -17.80
CA VAL A 179 -46.93 -13.50 -17.40
C VAL A 179 -47.84 -12.45 -18.06
N TRP A 180 -47.31 -11.29 -18.41
CA TRP A 180 -48.04 -10.19 -19.03
C TRP A 180 -48.02 -10.19 -20.57
N LEU A 181 -47.28 -11.12 -21.18
CA LEU A 181 -47.19 -11.30 -22.63
C LEU A 181 -48.02 -12.52 -23.07
#